data_AF-A0A645DE64-F1
#
_entry.id   AF-A0A645DE64-F1
#
_cell.length_a   1.000
_cell.length_b   1.000
_cell.length_c   1.000
_cell.angle_alpha   90.00
_cell.angle_beta   90.00
_cell.angle_gamma   90.00
#
_symmetry.space_group_name_H-M   'P 1'
#
loop_
_entity.id
_entity.type
_entity.pdbx_description
1 polymer ?
#
loop_
_entity_poly.entity_id
_entity_poly.type
_entity_poly.pdbx_seq_one_letter_code
_entity_poly.pdbx_strand_id
1 'polypeptide(L)' 'MDSLVDASTFVQMIEKRQGVKISAPEEIAYRNGWISQDELLESANRYGKSPYGEHLKKVADGSLIY' A
#
# COMPACT_ATOMS: atom_id res chain seq x y z
N MET A 1 6.94 -13.83 -22.23
CA MET A 1 7.55 -13.79 -20.87
C MET A 1 8.05 -12.39 -20.57
N ASP A 2 8.58 -11.69 -21.59
CA ASP A 2 9.12 -10.32 -21.52
C ASP A 2 8.13 -9.27 -21.00
N SER A 3 6.86 -9.28 -21.44
CA SER A 3 5.90 -8.25 -21.04
C SER A 3 5.59 -8.21 -19.53
N LEU A 4 5.69 -9.35 -18.84
CA LEU A 4 5.39 -9.43 -17.39
C LEU A 4 6.57 -8.89 -16.57
N VAL A 5 7.80 -9.14 -17.05
CA VAL A 5 9.04 -8.62 -16.46
C VAL A 5 9.14 -7.11 -16.68
N ASP A 6 8.81 -6.62 -17.88
CA ASP A 6 8.78 -5.19 -18.18
C ASP A 6 7.71 -4.46 -17.35
N ALA A 7 6.51 -5.02 -17.22
CA ALA A 7 5.46 -4.43 -16.39
C ALA A 7 5.87 -4.36 -14.91
N SER A 8 6.49 -5.42 -14.39
CA SER A 8 6.99 -5.44 -13.01
C SER A 8 8.08 -4.39 -12.78
N THR A 9 8.97 -4.20 -13.76
CA THR A 9 10.05 -3.21 -13.70
C THR A 9 9.49 -1.78 -13.80
N PHE A 10 8.51 -1.54 -14.65
CA PHE A 10 7.84 -0.24 -14.77
C PHE A 10 7.14 0.15 -13.47
N VAL A 11 6.37 -0.77 -12.87
CA VAL A 11 5.73 -0.56 -11.57
C VAL A 11 6.79 -0.25 -10.52
N GLN A 12 7.83 -1.07 -10.41
CA GLN A 12 8.90 -0.87 -9.43
C GLN A 12 9.60 0.49 -9.58
N MET A 13 9.81 0.98 -10.81
CA MET A 13 10.40 2.30 -11.05
C MET A 13 9.47 3.44 -10.64
N ILE A 14 8.17 3.34 -10.92
CA ILE A 14 7.18 4.35 -10.54
C ILE A 14 7.02 4.39 -9.01
N GLU A 15 6.89 3.24 -8.35
CA GLU A 15 6.78 3.17 -6.88
C GLU A 15 8.00 3.81 -6.20
N LYS A 16 9.22 3.55 -6.70
CA LYS A 16 10.47 4.12 -6.15
C LYS A 16 10.56 5.63 -6.32
N ARG A 17 10.01 6.18 -7.41
CA ARG A 17 10.19 7.58 -7.79
C ARG A 17 9.10 8.50 -7.23
N GLN A 18 7.91 7.96 -7.01
CA GLN A 18 6.74 8.69 -6.52
C GLN A 18 6.46 8.42 -5.03
N GLY A 19 7.11 7.43 -4.41
CA GLY A 19 6.75 6.97 -3.05
C GLY A 19 5.39 6.25 -3.00
N VAL A 20 4.74 6.13 -4.16
CA VAL A 20 3.49 5.45 -4.52
C VAL A 20 3.47 3.95 -4.32
N LYS A 21 2.86 3.36 -3.29
CA LYS A 21 2.49 1.94 -3.34
C LYS A 21 1.27 1.77 -4.24
N ILE A 22 1.44 1.10 -5.38
CA ILE A 22 0.33 0.85 -6.31
C ILE A 22 -0.44 -0.39 -5.82
N SER A 23 -1.77 -0.29 -5.73
CA SER A 23 -2.69 -1.39 -5.38
C SER A 23 -2.71 -1.80 -3.89
N ALA A 24 -3.12 -0.88 -3.01
CA ALA A 24 -3.54 -1.20 -1.65
C ALA A 24 -5.07 -1.09 -1.48
N PRO A 25 -5.85 -2.18 -1.69
CA PRO A 25 -7.31 -2.16 -1.53
C PRO A 25 -7.75 -1.70 -0.13
N GLU A 26 -6.98 -2.04 0.91
CA GLU A 26 -7.26 -1.65 2.30
C GLU A 26 -7.09 -0.14 2.50
N GLU A 27 -6.11 0.50 1.85
CA GLU A 27 -5.99 1.96 1.85
C GLU A 27 -7.22 2.59 1.17
N ILE A 28 -7.62 2.05 0.01
CA ILE A 28 -8.80 2.56 -0.72
C ILE A 28 -10.05 2.40 0.14
N ALA A 29 -10.23 1.25 0.79
CA ALA A 29 -11.35 0.98 1.68
C ALA A 29 -11.36 1.93 2.88
N TYR A 30 -10.20 2.19 3.50
CA TYR A 30 -10.08 3.14 4.60
C TYR A 30 -10.41 4.58 4.15
N ARG A 31 -9.89 5.02 3.01
CA ARG A 31 -10.16 6.35 2.44
C ARG A 31 -11.63 6.54 2.04
N ASN A 32 -12.30 5.48 1.60
CA ASN A 32 -13.73 5.49 1.30
C ASN A 32 -14.62 5.27 2.54
N GLY A 33 -14.04 5.07 3.73
CA GLY A 33 -14.78 4.81 4.96
C GLY A 33 -15.47 3.44 5.00
N TRP A 34 -15.03 2.48 4.18
CA TRP A 34 -15.55 1.11 4.18
C TRP A 34 -14.99 0.27 5.32
N ILE A 35 -13.79 0.60 5.78
CA ILE A 35 -13.16 -0.01 6.97
C ILE A 35 -12.71 1.08 7.93
N SER A 36 -12.66 0.73 9.21
CA SER A 36 -12.14 1.60 10.26
C SER A 36 -10.61 1.61 10.30
N GLN A 37 -10.03 2.59 11.00
CA GLN A 37 -8.58 2.67 11.23
C GLN A 37 -8.06 1.42 11.97
N ASP A 38 -8.86 0.87 12.88
CA ASP A 38 -8.52 -0.32 13.65
C ASP A 38 -8.45 -1.57 12.75
N GLU A 39 -9.39 -1.72 11.82
CA GLU A 39 -9.39 -2.79 10.81
C GLU A 39 -8.20 -2.66 9.84
N LEU A 40 -7.84 -1.43 9.46
CA LEU A 40 -6.65 -1.17 8.66
C LEU A 40 -5.37 -1.58 9.42
N LEU A 41 -5.28 -1.27 10.72
CA LEU A 41 -4.16 -1.65 11.58
C LEU A 41 -4.08 -3.16 11.80
N GLU A 42 -5.22 -3.84 11.95
CA GLU A 42 -5.27 -5.30 12.04
C GLU A 42 -4.73 -5.94 10.76
N SER A 43 -5.17 -5.46 9.59
CA SER A 43 -4.63 -5.91 8.31
C SER A 43 -3.12 -5.66 8.23
N ALA A 44 -2.68 -4.46 8.60
CA ALA A 44 -1.26 -4.11 8.61
C ALA A 44 -0.43 -5.01 9.54
N ASN A 45 -0.99 -5.41 10.69
CA ASN A 45 -0.36 -6.37 11.60
C ASN A 45 -0.32 -7.79 11.02
N ARG A 46 -1.34 -8.21 10.27
CA ARG A 46 -1.34 -9.49 9.53
C ARG A 46 -0.21 -9.56 8.50
N TYR A 47 0.05 -8.43 7.83
CA TYR A 47 1.17 -8.28 6.90
C TYR A 47 2.53 -8.06 7.61
N GLY A 48 2.54 -7.92 8.94
CA GLY A 48 3.72 -7.90 9.78
C GLY A 48 4.74 -6.82 9.44
N LYS A 49 6.02 -7.21 9.31
CA LYS A 49 7.14 -6.33 8.93
C LYS A 49 7.36 -6.23 7.41
N SER A 50 6.38 -6.67 6.61
CA SER A 50 6.51 -6.53 5.17
C SER A 50 6.46 -5.04 4.78
N PRO A 51 7.08 -4.65 3.66
CA PRO A 51 6.97 -3.29 3.12
C PRO A 51 5.52 -2.85 2.87
N TYR A 52 4.59 -3.80 2.71
CA TYR A 52 3.17 -3.54 2.57
C TYR A 52 2.50 -3.26 3.92
N GLY A 53 2.78 -4.07 4.95
CA GLY A 53 2.29 -3.82 6.31
C GLY A 53 2.80 -2.50 6.89
N GLU A 54 4.04 -2.12 6.60
CA GLU A 54 4.58 -0.81 7.00
C GLU A 54 3.87 0.35 6.27
N HIS A 55 3.53 0.16 4.99
CA HIS A 55 2.73 1.13 4.23
C HIS A 55 1.34 1.31 4.84
N LEU A 56 0.61 0.22 5.09
CA LEU A 56 -0.71 0.29 5.70
C LEU A 56 -0.70 0.95 7.10
N LYS A 57 0.37 0.73 7.89
CA LYS A 57 0.57 1.45 9.16
C LYS A 57 0.73 2.95 8.96
N LYS A 58 1.54 3.37 7.98
CA LYS A 58 1.73 4.79 7.64
C LYS A 58 0.44 5.44 7.11
N VAL A 59 -0.40 4.68 6.39
CA VAL A 59 -1.73 5.13 5.96
C VAL A 59 -2.65 5.31 7.17
N ALA A 60 -2.69 4.35 8.09
CA ALA A 60 -3.49 4.43 9.31
C ALA A 60 -3.06 5.59 10.23
N ASP A 61 -1.76 5.91 10.25
CA ASP A 61 -1.19 7.04 11.00
C ASP A 61 -1.57 8.41 10.39
N GLY A 62 -2.02 8.45 9.12
CA GLY A 62 -2.31 9.69 8.41
C GLY A 62 -1.08 10.41 7.86
N SER A 63 0.09 9.75 7.93
CA SER A 63 1.39 10.27 7.47
C SER A 63 1.55 10.23 5.95
N LEU A 64 0.66 9.54 5.23
CA LEU A 64 0.62 9.48 3.76
C LEU A 64 -0.55 10.33 3.25
N ILE A 65 -0.31 11.62 3.09
CA ILE A 65 -1.17 12.49 2.28
C ILE A 65 -0.51 12.57 0.91
N TYR A 66 -1.20 12.02 -0.09
CA TYR A 66 -0.84 12.12 -1.50
C TYR A 66 -1.38 13.42 -2.10
#